data_AF-A0A951MJG8-F1
#
_entry.id   AF-A0A951MJG8-F1
#
_cell.length_a   1.000
_cell.length_b   1.000
_cell.length_c   1.000
_cell.angle_alpha   90.00
_cell.angle_beta   90.00
_cell.angle_gamma   90.00
#
_symmetry.space_group_name_H-M   'P 1'
#
loop_
_entity.id
_entity.type
_entity.pdbx_description
1 polymer ?
#
loop_
_entity_poly.entity_id
_entity_poly.type
_entity_poly.pdbx_seq_one_letter_code
_entity_poly.pdbx_strand_id
1 'polypeptide(L)'
;MIAENHDLVPSVAPRRRPHVTAVELDGRAVLYRSEDGSMHWLDELGTLLWNCFDGDVPLNELVDDLAHVYPGEERETIERDLLALVERLLDDGLVELGDGRRPA
;
A
#
# COMPACT_ATOMS: atom_id res chain seq x y z
N MET A 1 -4.67 8.29 -20.69
CA MET A 1 -4.64 8.64 -19.26
C MET A 1 -3.20 8.95 -18.93
N ILE A 2 -2.93 10.16 -18.49
CA ILE A 2 -1.62 10.60 -18.03
C ILE A 2 -1.50 10.01 -16.63
N ALA A 3 -0.62 9.02 -16.44
CA ALA A 3 -0.27 8.54 -15.11
C ALA A 3 0.20 9.77 -14.33
N GLU A 4 -0.46 10.08 -13.23
CA GLU A 4 0.04 11.11 -12.32
C GLU A 4 1.37 10.60 -11.80
N ASN A 5 2.43 11.34 -12.11
CA ASN A 5 3.79 10.96 -11.73
C ASN A 5 3.89 11.16 -10.20
N HIS A 6 3.50 10.15 -9.44
CA HIS A 6 3.60 10.17 -7.99
C HIS A 6 5.08 10.21 -7.61
N ASP A 7 5.49 11.15 -6.74
CA ASP A 7 6.83 11.22 -6.14
C ASP A 7 6.99 10.08 -5.11
N LEU A 8 6.81 8.85 -5.58
CA LEU A 8 6.89 7.63 -4.81
C LEU A 8 8.36 7.30 -4.58
N VAL A 9 8.89 7.73 -3.43
CA VAL A 9 10.23 7.38 -2.98
C VAL A 9 10.16 6.43 -1.79
N PRO A 10 11.13 5.52 -1.58
CA PRO A 10 11.05 4.51 -0.51
C PRO A 10 10.87 5.07 0.91
N SER A 11 11.14 6.36 1.14
CA SER A 11 10.98 7.01 2.45
C SER A 11 9.57 7.52 2.76
N VAL A 12 8.62 7.45 1.82
CA VAL A 12 7.22 7.86 2.07
C VAL A 12 6.46 6.76 2.79
N ALA A 13 5.49 7.15 3.61
CA ALA A 13 4.58 6.21 4.28
C ALA A 13 3.18 6.32 3.66
N PRO A 14 2.65 5.26 3.03
CA PRO A 14 1.30 5.28 2.48
C PRO A 14 0.28 5.33 3.61
N ARG A 15 -0.76 6.15 3.44
CA ARG A 15 -1.90 6.24 4.33
C ARG A 15 -3.18 5.91 3.59
N ARG A 16 -4.00 5.02 4.16
CA ARG A 16 -5.35 4.74 3.65
C ARG A 16 -6.21 6.00 3.67
N ARG A 17 -6.93 6.28 2.57
CA ARG A 17 -7.87 7.41 2.56
C ARG A 17 -9.08 7.12 3.45
N PRO A 18 -9.60 8.12 4.18
CA PRO A 18 -10.69 7.92 5.15
C PRO A 18 -12.04 7.54 4.51
N HIS A 19 -12.20 7.78 3.20
CA HIS A 19 -13.42 7.44 2.44
C HIS A 19 -13.37 6.04 1.81
N VAL A 20 -12.32 5.27 2.10
CA VAL A 20 -12.20 3.87 1.66
C VAL A 20 -12.60 2.96 2.80
N THR A 21 -13.62 2.15 2.58
CA THR A 21 -14.03 1.08 3.50
C THR A 21 -13.38 -0.23 3.08
N ALA A 22 -12.71 -0.90 4.00
CA ALA A 22 -12.17 -2.24 3.77
C ALA A 22 -13.04 -3.28 4.50
N VAL A 23 -13.38 -4.37 3.81
CA VAL A 23 -14.02 -5.54 4.40
C VAL A 23 -13.13 -6.75 4.19
N GLU A 24 -12.67 -7.34 5.28
CA GLU A 24 -11.84 -8.55 5.24
C GLU A 24 -12.68 -9.82 5.28
N LEU A 25 -12.35 -10.77 4.41
CA LEU A 25 -12.99 -12.06 4.21
C LEU A 25 -11.90 -13.10 3.94
N ASP A 26 -11.73 -14.08 4.83
CA ASP A 26 -10.75 -15.16 4.68
C ASP A 26 -9.31 -14.68 4.37
N GLY A 27 -8.87 -13.63 5.06
CA GLY A 27 -7.52 -13.05 4.89
C GLY A 27 -7.35 -12.18 3.64
N ARG A 28 -8.42 -11.97 2.87
CA ARG A 28 -8.47 -11.08 1.69
C ARG A 28 -9.33 -9.87 2.00
N ALA A 29 -9.10 -8.75 1.33
CA ALA A 29 -9.87 -7.54 1.53
C ALA A 29 -10.59 -7.08 0.26
N VAL A 30 -11.82 -6.60 0.45
CA VAL A 30 -12.54 -5.79 -0.54
C VAL A 30 -12.45 -4.35 -0.10
N LEU A 31 -11.83 -3.51 -0.92
CA LEU A 31 -11.80 -2.06 -0.74
C LEU A 31 -12.94 -1.44 -1.53
N TYR A 32 -13.78 -0.67 -0.84
CA TYR A 32 -14.90 0.07 -1.42
C TYR A 32 -14.67 1.56 -1.25
N ARG A 33 -14.65 2.30 -2.35
CA ARG A 33 -14.60 3.77 -2.34
C ARG A 33 -16.00 4.32 -2.51
N SER A 34 -16.51 5.01 -1.48
CA SER A 34 -17.88 5.53 -1.51
C SER A 34 -18.09 6.69 -2.48
N GLU A 35 -17.03 7.39 -2.87
CA GLU A 35 -17.11 8.60 -3.70
C GLU A 35 -17.54 8.31 -5.15
N ASP A 36 -17.04 7.24 -5.75
CA ASP A 36 -17.37 6.82 -7.12
C ASP A 36 -17.93 5.40 -7.22
N GLY A 37 -18.03 4.69 -6.09
CA GLY A 37 -18.56 3.34 -6.00
C GLY A 37 -17.62 2.26 -6.50
N SER A 38 -16.32 2.54 -6.66
CA SER A 38 -15.35 1.53 -7.10
C SER A 38 -15.14 0.44 -6.05
N MET A 39 -14.79 -0.75 -6.52
CA MET A 39 -14.45 -1.91 -5.70
C MET A 39 -13.15 -2.54 -6.18
N HIS A 40 -12.22 -2.76 -5.25
CA HIS A 40 -10.93 -3.38 -5.51
C HIS A 40 -10.74 -4.59 -4.61
N TRP A 41 -10.22 -5.68 -5.17
CA TRP A 41 -9.95 -6.91 -4.43
C TRP A 41 -8.46 -6.99 -4.14
N LEU A 42 -8.13 -7.22 -2.89
CA LEU A 42 -6.79 -7.54 -2.44
C LEU A 42 -6.69 -9.03 -2.16
N ASP A 43 -5.57 -9.62 -2.55
CA ASP A 43 -5.18 -10.94 -2.09
C ASP A 43 -4.64 -10.87 -0.65
N GLU A 44 -4.15 -11.99 -0.14
CA GLU A 44 -3.67 -12.10 1.24
C GLU A 44 -2.48 -11.18 1.51
N LEU A 45 -1.52 -11.09 0.57
CA LEU A 45 -0.34 -10.23 0.71
C LEU A 45 -0.73 -8.75 0.60
N GLY A 46 -1.57 -8.40 -0.38
CA GLY A 46 -2.08 -7.04 -0.53
C GLY A 46 -2.89 -6.59 0.68
N THR A 47 -3.64 -7.50 1.31
CA THR A 47 -4.41 -7.23 2.54
C THR A 47 -3.50 -6.99 3.73
N LEU A 48 -2.45 -7.81 3.90
CA LEU A 48 -1.42 -7.58 4.90
C LEU A 48 -0.77 -6.21 4.74
N LEU A 49 -0.34 -5.87 3.52
CA LEU A 49 0.28 -4.58 3.22
C LEU A 49 -0.67 -3.41 3.44
N TRP A 50 -1.93 -3.54 3.01
CA TRP A 50 -2.97 -2.55 3.25
C TRP A 50 -3.12 -2.22 4.74
N ASN A 51 -3.04 -3.23 5.61
CA ASN A 51 -3.13 -3.04 7.05
C ASN A 51 -1.94 -2.28 7.65
N CYS A 52 -0.79 -2.29 6.99
CA CYS A 52 0.38 -1.49 7.34
C CYS A 52 0.32 -0.04 6.82
N PHE A 53 -0.62 0.31 5.93
CA PHE A 53 -0.73 1.65 5.34
C PHE A 53 -1.47 2.62 6.28
N ASP A 54 -0.91 2.88 7.45
CA ASP A 54 -1.41 3.83 8.44
C ASP A 54 -0.82 5.25 8.28
N GLY A 55 0.21 5.41 7.44
CA GLY A 55 0.94 6.66 7.24
C GLY A 55 2.16 6.83 8.15
N ASP A 56 2.49 5.83 8.97
CA ASP A 56 3.62 5.86 9.89
C ASP A 56 4.80 5.03 9.41
N VAL A 57 4.55 3.90 8.74
CA VAL A 57 5.60 2.99 8.27
C VAL A 57 6.03 3.34 6.83
N PRO A 58 7.30 3.71 6.61
CA PRO A 58 7.79 4.00 5.28
C PRO A 58 7.99 2.71 4.46
N LEU A 59 7.92 2.84 3.13
CA LEU A 59 7.98 1.69 2.23
C LEU A 59 9.27 0.88 2.35
N ASN A 60 10.41 1.53 2.58
CA ASN A 60 11.68 0.85 2.78
C ASN A 60 11.68 -0.08 4.01
N GLU A 61 11.04 0.31 5.11
CA GLU A 61 10.88 -0.55 6.30
C GLU A 61 10.00 -1.76 5.97
N LEU A 62 8.92 -1.56 5.20
CA LEU A 62 8.09 -2.68 4.73
C LEU A 62 8.85 -3.63 3.80
N VAL A 63 9.73 -3.11 2.93
CA VAL A 63 10.63 -3.94 2.10
C VAL A 63 11.58 -4.75 2.96
N ASP A 64 12.17 -4.13 3.99
CA ASP A 64 13.04 -4.83 4.95
C ASP A 64 12.31 -5.98 5.64
N ASP A 65 11.11 -5.72 6.15
CA ASP A 65 10.28 -6.71 6.84
C ASP A 65 9.87 -7.85 5.91
N LEU A 66 9.43 -7.53 4.68
CA LEU A 66 9.07 -8.54 3.68
C LEU A 66 10.28 -9.39 3.27
N ALA A 67 11.45 -8.78 3.05
CA ALA A 67 12.66 -9.53 2.70
C ALA A 67 13.10 -10.48 3.83
N HIS A 68 12.84 -10.12 5.08
CA HIS A 68 13.09 -11.00 6.22
C HIS A 68 12.13 -12.18 6.27
N VAL A 69 10.84 -11.96 5.98
CA VAL A 69 9.79 -13.00 5.98
C VAL A 69 9.92 -13.92 4.76
N TYR A 70 10.35 -13.40 3.62
CA TYR A 70 10.49 -14.10 2.34
C TYR A 70 11.97 -14.15 1.88
N PRO A 71 12.85 -14.89 2.58
CA PRO A 71 14.29 -14.90 2.28
C PRO A 71 14.65 -15.54 0.93
N GLY A 72 13.68 -16.15 0.24
CA GLY A 72 13.86 -16.72 -1.10
C GLY A 72 13.66 -15.72 -2.24
N GLU A 73 13.13 -14.53 -1.96
CA GLU A 73 12.88 -13.48 -2.94
C GLU A 73 13.96 -12.40 -2.87
N GLU A 74 14.33 -11.83 -4.02
CA GLU A 74 15.30 -10.75 -4.08
C GLU A 74 14.68 -9.44 -3.55
N ARG A 75 15.39 -8.74 -2.66
CA ARG A 75 14.94 -7.46 -2.08
C ARG A 75 14.48 -6.46 -3.15
N GLU A 76 15.22 -6.34 -4.26
CA GLU A 76 14.87 -5.43 -5.36
C GLU A 76 13.54 -5.80 -6.03
N THR A 77 13.23 -7.10 -6.11
CA THR A 77 11.95 -7.58 -6.63
C THR A 77 10.81 -7.22 -5.68
N ILE A 78 11.01 -7.44 -4.37
CA ILE A 78 10.05 -7.05 -3.32
C ILE A 78 9.78 -5.54 -3.37
N GLU A 79 10.84 -4.73 -3.46
CA GLU A 79 10.73 -3.27 -3.52
C GLU A 79 9.94 -2.84 -4.75
N ARG A 80 10.29 -3.34 -5.94
CA ARG A 80 9.58 -3.01 -7.17
C ARG A 80 8.10 -3.39 -7.09
N ASP A 81 7.80 -4.56 -6.57
CA ASP A 81 6.43 -5.07 -6.52
C ASP A 81 5.59 -4.31 -5.48
N LEU A 82 6.19 -3.95 -4.34
CA LEU A 82 5.55 -3.08 -3.34
C LEU A 82 5.29 -1.68 -3.89
N LEU A 83 6.28 -1.07 -4.55
CA LEU A 83 6.13 0.25 -5.17
C LEU A 83 5.03 0.24 -6.24
N ALA A 84 5.00 -0.79 -7.09
CA ALA A 84 3.96 -0.94 -8.11
C ALA A 84 2.56 -1.14 -7.50
N LEU A 85 2.44 -1.84 -6.36
CA LEU A 85 1.18 -1.94 -5.63
C LEU A 85 0.73 -0.56 -5.12
N VAL A 86 1.62 0.18 -4.46
CA VAL A 86 1.29 1.48 -3.87
C VAL A 86 0.95 2.50 -4.95
N GLU A 87 1.70 2.52 -6.06
CA GLU A 87 1.40 3.36 -7.22
C GLU A 87 0.00 3.10 -7.75
N ARG A 88 -0.39 1.83 -7.92
CA ARG A 88 -1.75 1.48 -8.33
C ARG A 88 -2.80 1.94 -7.33
N LEU A 89 -2.55 1.80 -6.03
CA LEU A 89 -3.48 2.26 -5.00
C LEU A 89 -3.59 3.79 -4.96
N LEU A 90 -2.53 4.53 -5.33
CA LEU A 90 -2.54 5.98 -5.45
C LEU A 90 -3.34 6.43 -6.68
N ASP A 91 -3.08 5.83 -7.84
CA ASP A 91 -3.81 6.08 -9.08
C ASP A 91 -5.29 5.76 -8.94
N ASP A 92 -5.60 4.68 -8.21
CA ASP A 92 -6.97 4.33 -7.87
C ASP A 92 -7.54 5.25 -6.79
N GLY A 93 -6.78 6.15 -6.16
CA GLY A 93 -7.28 7.05 -5.11
C GLY A 93 -7.69 6.34 -3.82
N LEU A 94 -7.06 5.20 -3.51
CA LEU A 94 -7.33 4.39 -2.32
C LEU A 94 -6.42 4.77 -1.14
N VAL A 95 -5.20 5.19 -1.46
CA VAL A 95 -4.22 5.69 -0.48
C VAL A 95 -3.78 7.11 -0.84
N GLU A 96 -3.04 7.73 0.06
CA GLU A 96 -2.34 8.99 -0.13
C GLU A 96 -0.94 8.87 0.47
N LEU A 97 0.01 9.68 0.00
CA LEU A 97 1.36 9.68 0.54
C LEU A 97 1.42 10.58 1.78
N GLY A 98 1.92 10.01 2.88
CA GLY A 98 2.27 10.74 4.10
C GLY A 98 3.79 10.90 4.26
N ASP A 99 4.17 11.87 5.11
CA ASP A 99 5.57 12.25 5.33
C ASP A 99 6.39 11.21 6.14
N GLY A 100 5.80 10.08 6.54
CA GLY A 100 6.49 9.02 7.30
C GLY A 100 6.92 9.44 8.71
N ARG A 101 6.16 10.34 9.35
CA ARG A 101 6.49 10.80 10.70
C ARG A 101 5.87 9.87 11.73
N ARG A 102 6.66 8.93 12.29
CA ARG A 102 6.27 8.25 13.54
C ARG A 102 5.90 9.32 14.59
N PRO A 103 4.65 9.37 15.10
CA PRO A 103 4.39 10.13 16.31
C PRO A 103 5.23 9.48 17.44
N ALA A 104 6.01 10.33 18.13
CA ALA A 104 6.87 9.93 19.24
C ALA A 104 6.08 9.39 20.44
#